data_AF-A0A239RHJ2-F1
#
_entry.id   AF-A0A239RHJ2-F1
#
_cell.length_a   1.000
_cell.length_b   1.000
_cell.length_c   1.000
_cell.angle_alpha   90.00
_cell.angle_beta   90.00
_cell.angle_gamma   90.00
#
_symmetry.space_group_name_H-M   'P 1'
#
loop_
_entity.id
_entity.type
_entity.pdbx_description
1 polymer ?
#
loop_
_entity_poly.entity_id
_entity_poly.type
_entity_poly.pdbx_seq_one_letter_code
_entity_poly.pdbx_strand_id
1 'polypeptide(L)'
;MAKHRLWRDEYWLLLMQLYLRKPVGVKPLYSRPLVDLSLELHIHPQFLYNQMFRLRQLETPKIEQLWQTYGKSPRKLSQEVALLRKMNGFGQASEFYEGVEVNESFEKDFKPLDEDAQITPVMLIMILDLYFRLTPITMVPETPEIVQLGKLIKLQPDRICDVMDVFRFCDPYLNRDDLMIHPLVVPCKQIWSRYGNGNPENLSATAAQLKEYFR
;
A
#
# COMPACT_ATOMS: atom_id res chain seq x y z
N MET A 1 -4.89 21.19 -16.58
CA MET A 1 -4.89 19.80 -16.07
C MET A 1 -6.14 19.60 -15.24
N ALA A 2 -6.91 18.54 -15.48
CA ALA A 2 -8.10 18.25 -14.68
C ALA A 2 -7.69 18.05 -13.21
N LYS A 3 -8.32 18.80 -12.31
CA LYS A 3 -8.12 18.65 -10.86
C LYS A 3 -8.67 17.27 -10.47
N HIS A 4 -7.86 16.44 -9.83
CA HIS A 4 -8.34 15.17 -9.28
C HIS A 4 -9.56 15.45 -8.40
N ARG A 5 -10.67 14.74 -8.63
CA ARG A 5 -11.98 15.06 -8.05
C ARG A 5 -11.95 15.23 -6.52
N LEU A 6 -11.12 14.43 -5.85
CA LEU A 6 -10.96 14.44 -4.39
C LEU A 6 -9.90 15.41 -3.86
N TRP A 7 -9.04 15.97 -4.71
CA TRP A 7 -7.93 16.80 -4.23
C TRP A 7 -8.42 18.19 -3.79
N ARG A 8 -8.25 18.48 -2.50
CA ARG A 8 -8.50 19.80 -1.90
C ARG A 8 -7.18 20.50 -1.62
N ASP A 9 -7.16 21.82 -1.78
CA ASP A 9 -5.93 22.61 -1.63
C ASP A 9 -5.39 22.59 -0.19
N GLU A 10 -6.24 22.36 0.80
CA GLU A 10 -5.85 22.21 2.21
C GLU A 10 -4.95 21.00 2.45
N TYR A 11 -5.06 19.96 1.59
CA TYR A 11 -4.25 18.74 1.68
C TYR A 11 -2.76 19.00 1.38
N TRP A 12 -2.40 20.15 0.83
CA TRP A 12 -1.00 20.57 0.73
C TRP A 12 -0.31 20.64 2.08
N LEU A 13 -1.01 21.03 3.15
CA LEU A 13 -0.43 21.09 4.50
C LEU A 13 -0.06 19.71 5.03
N LEU A 14 -0.93 18.71 4.79
CA LEU A 14 -0.69 17.31 5.16
C LEU A 14 0.52 16.75 4.40
N LEU A 15 0.55 17.00 3.09
CA LEU A 15 1.63 16.53 2.24
C LEU A 15 2.96 17.22 2.56
N MET A 16 2.92 18.51 2.91
CA MET A 16 4.09 19.26 3.37
C MET A 16 4.60 18.74 4.71
N GLN A 17 3.70 18.44 5.65
CA GLN A 17 4.07 17.83 6.94
C GLN A 17 4.76 16.49 6.71
N LEU A 18 4.22 15.68 5.81
CA LEU A 18 4.82 14.41 5.43
C LEU A 18 6.20 14.61 4.78
N TYR A 19 6.32 15.54 3.82
CA TYR A 19 7.58 15.86 3.14
C TYR A 19 8.69 16.28 4.12
N LEU A 20 8.35 17.11 5.11
CA LEU A 20 9.30 17.65 6.09
C LEU A 20 9.64 16.67 7.22
N ARG A 21 8.89 15.57 7.37
CA ARG A 21 9.24 14.49 8.32
C ARG A 21 10.62 13.93 7.92
N LYS A 22 11.51 13.65 8.88
CA LYS A 22 12.84 13.10 8.55
C LYS A 22 12.73 11.67 7.99
N PRO A 23 13.58 11.28 7.01
CA PRO A 23 14.47 12.13 6.22
C PRO A 23 13.67 13.06 5.29
N VAL A 24 14.01 14.34 5.24
CA VAL A 24 13.26 15.35 4.47
C VAL A 24 13.29 15.02 2.99
N GLY A 25 12.13 15.06 2.33
CA GLY A 25 12.02 14.80 0.90
C GLY A 25 10.77 14.00 0.52
N VAL A 26 10.74 13.63 -0.76
CA VAL A 26 9.73 12.71 -1.31
C VAL A 26 9.84 11.36 -0.59
N LYS A 27 8.71 10.86 -0.08
CA LYS A 27 8.67 9.54 0.55
C LYS A 27 8.53 8.44 -0.48
N PRO A 28 9.03 7.22 -0.23
CA PRO A 28 8.71 6.08 -1.07
C PRO A 28 7.21 5.93 -1.26
N LEU A 29 6.80 5.49 -2.47
CA LEU A 29 5.40 5.41 -2.90
C LEU A 29 4.47 4.69 -1.92
N TYR A 30 4.92 3.57 -1.35
CA TYR A 30 4.17 2.83 -0.35
C TYR A 30 4.78 2.92 1.04
N SER A 31 5.54 3.97 1.34
CA SER A 31 5.96 4.22 2.72
C SER A 31 4.74 4.32 3.63
N ARG A 32 4.82 3.74 4.83
CA ARG A 32 3.69 3.71 5.77
C ARG A 32 3.00 5.06 5.97
N PRO A 33 3.72 6.18 6.21
CA PRO A 33 3.06 7.46 6.43
C PRO A 33 2.34 8.02 5.18
N LEU A 34 2.79 7.65 3.97
CA LEU A 34 2.13 8.05 2.73
C LEU A 34 0.88 7.20 2.47
N VAL A 35 0.95 5.90 2.76
CA VAL A 35 -0.21 5.01 2.69
C VAL A 35 -1.25 5.39 3.74
N ASP A 36 -0.86 5.68 4.98
CA ASP A 36 -1.78 6.11 6.04
C ASP A 36 -2.51 7.40 5.63
N LEU A 37 -1.79 8.38 5.05
CA LEU A 37 -2.40 9.59 4.50
C LEU A 37 -3.31 9.30 3.30
N SER A 38 -2.93 8.35 2.46
CA SER A 38 -3.72 7.91 1.32
C SER A 38 -5.06 7.29 1.74
N LEU A 39 -5.04 6.45 2.78
CA LEU A 39 -6.22 5.87 3.39
C LEU A 39 -7.09 6.94 4.08
N GLU A 40 -6.46 7.89 4.79
CA GLU A 40 -7.15 9.02 5.44
C GLU A 40 -7.88 9.92 4.43
N LEU A 41 -7.31 10.10 3.23
CA LEU A 41 -7.86 10.99 2.20
C LEU A 41 -8.67 10.26 1.12
N HIS A 42 -8.72 8.93 1.13
CA HIS A 42 -9.29 8.11 0.06
C HIS A 42 -8.72 8.44 -1.33
N ILE A 43 -7.41 8.74 -1.38
CA ILE A 43 -6.69 9.10 -2.61
C ILE A 43 -5.52 8.14 -2.79
N HIS A 44 -5.45 7.47 -3.95
CA HIS A 44 -4.40 6.49 -4.24
C HIS A 44 -2.97 7.01 -3.96
N PRO A 45 -2.05 6.20 -3.37
CA PRO A 45 -0.71 6.67 -2.98
C PRO A 45 0.08 7.31 -4.13
N GLN A 46 -0.05 6.77 -5.36
CA GLN A 46 0.60 7.30 -6.56
C GLN A 46 0.26 8.78 -6.81
N PHE A 47 -0.97 9.19 -6.55
CA PHE A 47 -1.36 10.58 -6.74
C PHE A 47 -0.64 11.48 -5.72
N LEU A 48 -0.65 11.11 -4.43
CA LEU A 48 0.02 11.87 -3.38
C LEU A 48 1.54 11.92 -3.60
N TYR A 49 2.14 10.79 -4.00
CA TYR A 49 3.55 10.70 -4.38
C TYR A 49 3.91 11.72 -5.48
N ASN A 50 3.10 11.79 -6.55
CA ASN A 50 3.29 12.76 -7.62
C ASN A 50 3.15 14.21 -7.11
N GLN A 51 2.19 14.49 -6.21
CA GLN A 51 2.06 15.82 -5.61
C GLN A 51 3.30 16.22 -4.79
N MET A 52 4.03 15.27 -4.18
CA MET A 52 5.26 15.59 -3.44
C MET A 52 6.35 16.16 -4.35
N PHE A 53 6.42 15.75 -5.61
CA PHE A 53 7.36 16.33 -6.58
C PHE A 53 7.01 17.77 -6.91
N ARG A 54 5.72 18.07 -7.08
CA ARG A 54 5.22 19.44 -7.30
C ARG A 54 5.55 20.34 -6.11
N LEU A 55 5.41 19.79 -4.89
CA LEU A 55 5.80 20.47 -3.65
C LEU A 55 7.31 20.75 -3.60
N ARG A 56 8.14 19.78 -4.00
CA ARG A 56 9.59 19.97 -4.09
C ARG A 56 10.00 21.03 -5.13
N GLN A 57 9.31 21.08 -6.26
CA GLN A 57 9.60 22.01 -7.35
C GLN A 57 9.05 23.41 -7.11
N LEU A 58 8.28 23.63 -6.03
CA LEU A 58 7.57 24.89 -5.77
C LEU A 58 6.75 25.34 -6.99
N GLU A 59 6.12 24.37 -7.67
CA GLU A 59 5.59 24.54 -9.03
C GLU A 59 4.54 25.65 -9.18
N THR A 60 3.93 26.09 -8.07
CA THR A 60 2.92 27.16 -8.08
C THR A 60 3.22 28.21 -7.01
N PRO A 61 2.84 29.49 -7.23
CA PRO A 61 3.01 30.55 -6.23
C PRO A 61 2.36 30.22 -4.88
N LYS A 62 1.25 29.47 -4.90
CA LYS A 62 0.58 29.00 -3.68
C LYS A 62 1.45 28.02 -2.88
N ILE A 63 2.08 27.06 -3.55
CA ILE A 63 3.03 26.13 -2.90
C ILE A 63 4.23 26.91 -2.35
N GLU A 64 4.72 27.90 -3.08
CA GLU A 64 5.82 28.76 -2.63
C GLU A 64 5.44 29.54 -1.35
N GLN A 65 4.25 30.14 -1.30
CA GLN A 65 3.74 30.82 -0.11
C GLN A 65 3.60 29.87 1.09
N LEU A 66 3.09 28.65 0.87
CA LEU A 66 3.04 27.61 1.91
C LEU A 66 4.44 27.27 2.41
N TRP A 67 5.40 27.13 1.49
CA TRP A 67 6.79 26.84 1.81
C TRP A 67 7.44 27.95 2.65
N GLN A 68 7.23 29.21 2.28
CA GLN A 68 7.70 30.37 3.05
C GLN A 68 7.07 30.42 4.45
N THR A 69 5.79 30.07 4.57
CA THR A 69 5.04 30.13 5.83
C THR A 69 5.41 29.02 6.80
N TYR A 70 5.58 27.79 6.31
CA TYR A 70 5.67 26.59 7.15
C TYR A 70 7.01 25.86 7.05
N GLY A 71 7.82 26.09 6.00
CA GLY A 71 9.02 25.30 5.71
C GLY A 71 10.09 25.36 6.80
N LYS A 72 10.16 26.47 7.53
CA LYS A 72 11.06 26.65 8.70
C LYS A 72 10.34 26.56 10.05
N SER A 73 9.04 26.25 10.05
CA SER A 73 8.19 26.31 11.24
C SER A 73 7.39 25.00 11.46
N PRO A 74 8.05 23.87 11.79
CA PRO A 74 7.37 22.57 11.93
C PRO A 74 6.27 22.55 12.99
N ARG A 75 6.44 23.31 14.08
CA ARG A 75 5.43 23.44 15.16
C ARG A 75 4.16 24.09 14.64
N LYS A 76 4.29 25.20 13.92
CA LYS A 76 3.17 25.92 13.30
C LYS A 76 2.43 25.02 12.30
N LEU A 77 3.17 24.33 11.43
CA LEU A 77 2.60 23.38 10.48
C LEU A 77 1.81 22.27 11.17
N SER A 78 2.34 21.72 12.27
CA SER A 78 1.69 20.64 13.01
C SER A 78 0.39 21.10 13.69
N GLN A 79 0.36 22.34 14.21
CA GLN A 79 -0.84 22.94 14.78
C GLN A 79 -1.94 23.11 13.72
N GLU A 80 -1.58 23.63 12.54
CA GLU A 80 -2.55 23.82 11.44
C GLU A 80 -3.06 22.50 10.89
N VAL A 81 -2.19 21.50 10.72
CA VAL A 81 -2.63 20.15 10.33
C VAL A 81 -3.58 19.55 11.38
N ALA A 82 -3.30 19.76 12.66
CA ALA A 82 -4.18 19.28 13.73
C ALA A 82 -5.54 20.00 13.74
N LEU A 83 -5.59 21.28 13.37
CA LEU A 83 -6.83 22.03 13.20
C LEU A 83 -7.63 21.48 12.01
N LEU A 84 -6.96 21.29 10.87
CA LEU A 84 -7.55 20.77 9.64
C LEU A 84 -8.21 19.39 9.87
N ARG A 85 -7.51 18.48 10.55
CA ARG A 85 -8.04 17.15 10.89
C ARG A 85 -9.25 17.16 11.84
N LYS A 86 -9.48 18.25 12.56
CA LYS A 86 -10.65 18.42 13.45
C LYS A 86 -11.86 19.01 12.74
N MET A 87 -11.70 19.53 11.52
CA MET A 87 -12.81 20.12 10.78
C MET A 87 -13.81 19.04 10.36
N ASN A 88 -15.10 19.34 10.52
CA ASN A 88 -16.15 18.41 10.13
C ASN A 88 -16.09 18.17 8.62
N GLY A 89 -16.13 16.90 8.23
CA GLY A 89 -16.05 16.46 6.84
C GLY A 89 -14.66 16.37 6.23
N PHE A 90 -13.62 16.46 7.04
CA PHE A 90 -12.27 16.12 6.65
C PHE A 90 -12.16 14.61 6.30
N GLY A 91 -11.57 14.29 5.14
CA GLY A 91 -11.43 12.89 4.69
C GLY A 91 -12.74 12.20 4.32
N GLN A 92 -13.83 12.94 4.06
CA GLN A 92 -15.15 12.33 3.83
C GLN A 92 -15.19 11.40 2.61
N ALA A 93 -15.20 10.10 2.91
CA ALA A 93 -15.53 9.01 1.99
C ALA A 93 -17.03 8.93 1.69
N SER A 94 -17.89 9.41 2.58
CA SER A 94 -19.35 9.25 2.49
C SER A 94 -19.95 9.92 1.25
N GLU A 95 -19.42 11.06 0.80
CA GLU A 95 -19.83 11.73 -0.44
C GLU A 95 -19.42 10.95 -1.72
N PHE A 96 -18.50 9.98 -1.61
CA PHE A 96 -17.99 9.19 -2.73
C PHE A 96 -18.71 7.84 -2.89
N TYR A 97 -19.05 7.18 -1.78
CA TYR A 97 -19.73 5.87 -1.79
C TYR A 97 -21.26 5.97 -1.92
N GLU A 98 -21.80 7.17 -2.06
CA GLU A 98 -23.24 7.39 -2.26
C GLU A 98 -23.65 6.91 -3.68
N GLY A 99 -24.12 5.66 -3.76
CA GLY A 99 -24.77 5.11 -4.96
C GLY A 99 -23.88 4.37 -5.97
N VAL A 100 -22.65 4.00 -5.62
CA VAL A 100 -21.76 3.24 -6.53
C VAL A 100 -21.36 1.91 -5.88
N GLU A 101 -21.68 0.80 -6.53
CA GLU A 101 -21.04 -0.50 -6.24
C GLU A 101 -19.55 -0.40 -6.60
N VAL A 102 -18.70 -0.21 -5.60
CA VAL A 102 -17.27 0.06 -5.82
C VAL A 102 -16.52 -1.24 -6.11
N ASN A 103 -16.25 -1.47 -7.40
CA ASN A 103 -15.17 -2.34 -7.84
C ASN A 103 -13.85 -1.85 -7.25
N GLU A 104 -13.21 -2.73 -6.45
CA GLU A 104 -11.78 -2.77 -6.14
C GLU A 104 -11.11 -1.42 -5.79
N SER A 105 -11.47 -0.83 -4.66
CA SER A 105 -10.71 0.28 -4.11
C SER A 105 -9.37 -0.20 -3.54
N PHE A 106 -8.29 0.54 -3.79
CA PHE A 106 -6.93 0.20 -3.32
C PHE A 106 -6.85 0.05 -1.79
N GLU A 107 -7.78 0.64 -1.03
CA GLU A 107 -7.78 0.51 0.43
C GLU A 107 -7.96 -0.93 0.88
N LYS A 108 -8.66 -1.76 0.09
CA LYS A 108 -8.84 -3.19 0.39
C LYS A 108 -7.49 -3.91 0.48
N ASP A 109 -6.52 -3.52 -0.35
CA ASP A 109 -5.19 -4.16 -0.37
C ASP A 109 -4.44 -3.98 0.97
N PHE A 110 -4.77 -2.93 1.74
CA PHE A 110 -4.14 -2.61 3.02
C PHE A 110 -5.00 -2.98 4.24
N LYS A 111 -6.20 -3.50 4.05
CA LYS A 111 -7.06 -3.99 5.14
C LYS A 111 -6.78 -5.47 5.42
N PRO A 112 -6.93 -5.92 6.68
CA PRO A 112 -6.94 -7.33 7.00
C PRO A 112 -8.02 -8.07 6.20
N LEU A 113 -7.75 -9.33 5.85
CA LEU A 113 -8.72 -10.22 5.26
C LEU A 113 -9.80 -10.60 6.29
N ASP A 114 -11.03 -10.80 5.82
CA ASP A 114 -12.12 -11.27 6.69
C ASP A 114 -11.88 -12.72 7.15
N GLU A 115 -11.21 -13.51 6.32
CA GLU A 115 -10.88 -14.92 6.58
C GLU A 115 -9.68 -15.11 7.51
N ASP A 116 -8.76 -14.14 7.55
CA ASP A 116 -7.59 -14.14 8.44
C ASP A 116 -7.11 -12.70 8.72
N ALA A 117 -7.41 -12.21 9.93
CA ALA A 117 -7.07 -10.86 10.35
C ALA A 117 -5.56 -10.58 10.46
N GLN A 118 -4.70 -11.61 10.42
CA GLN A 118 -3.24 -11.43 10.42
C GLN A 118 -2.69 -11.12 9.04
N ILE A 119 -3.45 -11.37 7.98
CA ILE A 119 -3.00 -11.29 6.59
C ILE A 119 -3.73 -10.13 5.89
N THR A 120 -2.99 -9.37 5.10
CA THR A 120 -3.56 -8.39 4.15
C THR A 120 -3.27 -8.82 2.71
N PRO A 121 -4.04 -8.36 1.72
CA PRO A 121 -3.74 -8.66 0.32
C PRO A 121 -2.34 -8.21 -0.12
N VAL A 122 -1.81 -7.09 0.41
CA VAL A 122 -0.41 -6.67 0.18
C VAL A 122 0.59 -7.73 0.64
N MET A 123 0.33 -8.43 1.76
CA MET A 123 1.19 -9.55 2.18
C MET A 123 1.14 -10.70 1.19
N LEU A 124 -0.05 -11.06 0.70
CA LEU A 124 -0.22 -12.08 -0.33
C LEU A 124 0.53 -11.74 -1.63
N ILE A 125 0.54 -10.48 -2.06
CA ILE A 125 1.30 -10.01 -3.22
C ILE A 125 2.81 -10.26 -3.03
N MET A 126 3.36 -9.95 -1.85
CA MET A 126 4.77 -10.20 -1.56
C MET A 126 5.11 -11.68 -1.42
N ILE A 127 4.19 -12.49 -0.89
CA ILE A 127 4.37 -13.95 -0.81
C ILE A 127 4.32 -14.56 -2.22
N LEU A 128 3.44 -14.09 -3.11
CA LEU A 128 3.40 -14.52 -4.51
C LEU A 128 4.67 -14.15 -5.27
N ASP A 129 5.22 -12.95 -5.06
CA ASP A 129 6.52 -12.57 -5.62
C ASP A 129 7.63 -13.51 -5.14
N LEU A 130 7.63 -13.90 -3.86
CA LEU A 130 8.62 -14.85 -3.35
C LEU A 130 8.39 -16.27 -3.89
N TYR A 131 7.12 -16.70 -4.02
CA TYR A 131 6.75 -17.99 -4.58
C TYR A 131 7.37 -18.21 -5.97
N PHE A 132 7.31 -17.20 -6.86
CA PHE A 132 7.92 -17.29 -8.19
C PHE A 132 9.45 -17.31 -8.21
N ARG A 133 10.11 -16.96 -7.10
CA ARG A 133 11.58 -16.96 -6.98
C ARG A 133 12.10 -18.24 -6.35
N LEU A 134 11.25 -19.02 -5.71
CA LEU A 134 11.62 -20.27 -5.04
C LEU A 134 11.21 -21.47 -5.89
N THR A 135 11.89 -22.58 -5.65
CA THR A 135 11.47 -23.89 -6.18
C THR A 135 10.62 -24.59 -5.12
N PRO A 136 9.67 -25.47 -5.49
CA PRO A 136 8.77 -26.10 -4.51
C PRO A 136 9.50 -26.80 -3.34
N ILE A 137 10.65 -27.44 -3.60
CA ILE A 137 11.45 -28.12 -2.56
C ILE A 137 12.08 -27.16 -1.55
N THR A 138 12.21 -25.86 -1.88
CA THR A 138 12.78 -24.83 -1.00
C THR A 138 11.69 -23.95 -0.36
N MET A 139 10.41 -24.24 -0.55
CA MET A 139 9.30 -23.52 0.10
C MET A 139 9.08 -24.02 1.53
N VAL A 140 10.12 -24.01 2.36
CA VAL A 140 10.12 -24.53 3.74
C VAL A 140 10.45 -23.42 4.75
N PRO A 141 9.97 -23.51 6.02
CA PRO A 141 10.10 -22.43 7.01
C PRO A 141 11.54 -21.97 7.28
N GLU A 142 12.52 -22.86 7.12
CA GLU A 142 13.94 -22.60 7.36
C GLU A 142 14.63 -21.81 6.23
N THR A 143 13.98 -21.68 5.07
CA THR A 143 14.55 -20.98 3.91
C THR A 143 14.82 -19.51 4.26
N PRO A 144 16.06 -19.00 4.08
CA PRO A 144 16.44 -17.66 4.51
C PRO A 144 15.53 -16.55 3.98
N GLU A 145 15.07 -16.64 2.73
CA GLU A 145 14.20 -15.67 2.08
C GLU A 145 12.80 -15.64 2.74
N ILE A 146 12.28 -16.79 3.16
CA ILE A 146 11.00 -16.92 3.88
C ILE A 146 11.14 -16.31 5.28
N VAL A 147 12.21 -16.63 5.99
CA VAL A 147 12.50 -16.04 7.32
C VAL A 147 12.64 -14.51 7.23
N GLN A 148 13.33 -14.01 6.21
CA GLN A 148 13.49 -12.56 5.99
C GLN A 148 12.15 -11.87 5.69
N LEU A 149 11.33 -12.47 4.81
CA LEU A 149 10.01 -11.93 4.49
C LEU A 149 9.12 -11.94 5.75
N GLY A 150 9.10 -13.03 6.51
CA GLY A 150 8.33 -13.15 7.75
C GLY A 150 8.67 -12.09 8.78
N LYS A 151 9.97 -11.81 8.98
CA LYS A 151 10.41 -10.71 9.86
C LYS A 151 9.92 -9.33 9.38
N LEU A 152 9.95 -9.09 8.07
CA LEU A 152 9.51 -7.82 7.49
C LEU A 152 8.01 -7.62 7.68
N ILE A 153 7.20 -8.60 7.27
CA ILE A 153 5.73 -8.47 7.27
C ILE A 153 5.10 -8.89 8.60
N LYS A 154 5.92 -9.30 9.57
CA LYS A 154 5.55 -9.77 10.91
C LYS A 154 4.64 -11.00 10.89
N LEU A 155 4.95 -11.95 10.02
CA LEU A 155 4.27 -13.23 9.88
C LEU A 155 5.25 -14.38 10.15
N GLN A 156 4.78 -15.46 10.77
CA GLN A 156 5.64 -16.63 11.02
C GLN A 156 6.02 -17.31 9.69
N PRO A 157 7.24 -17.86 9.56
CA PRO A 157 7.66 -18.59 8.36
C PRO A 157 6.69 -19.71 7.94
N ASP A 158 6.16 -20.48 8.91
CA ASP A 158 5.19 -21.55 8.63
C ASP A 158 3.92 -21.02 7.95
N ARG A 159 3.43 -19.85 8.40
CA ARG A 159 2.26 -19.20 7.80
C ARG A 159 2.53 -18.71 6.37
N ILE A 160 3.77 -18.35 6.05
CA ILE A 160 4.16 -18.01 4.67
C ILE A 160 4.16 -19.27 3.81
N CYS A 161 4.70 -20.38 4.32
CA CYS A 161 4.65 -21.67 3.64
C CYS A 161 3.22 -22.15 3.39
N ASP A 162 2.31 -22.01 4.37
CA ASP A 162 0.89 -22.33 4.21
C ASP A 162 0.28 -21.56 3.02
N VAL A 163 0.59 -20.27 2.90
CA VAL A 163 0.12 -19.43 1.79
C VAL A 163 0.76 -19.85 0.46
N MET A 164 2.04 -20.24 0.46
CA MET A 164 2.71 -20.76 -0.75
C MET A 164 2.08 -22.08 -1.23
N ASP A 165 1.65 -22.95 -0.32
CA ASP A 165 0.91 -24.16 -0.68
C ASP A 165 -0.45 -23.82 -1.34
N VAL A 166 -1.13 -22.78 -0.84
CA VAL A 166 -2.36 -22.27 -1.49
C VAL A 166 -2.06 -21.70 -2.88
N PHE A 167 -0.95 -20.96 -3.06
CA PHE A 167 -0.55 -20.49 -4.38
C PHE A 167 -0.14 -21.63 -5.31
N ARG A 168 0.48 -22.70 -4.81
CA ARG A 168 0.77 -23.90 -5.61
C ARG A 168 -0.52 -24.55 -6.14
N PHE A 169 -1.61 -24.51 -5.38
CA PHE A 169 -2.93 -24.94 -5.84
C PHE A 169 -3.53 -24.01 -6.90
N CYS A 170 -3.25 -22.70 -6.83
CA CYS A 170 -3.64 -21.73 -7.87
C CYS A 170 -2.81 -21.87 -9.16
N ASP A 171 -1.60 -22.42 -9.08
CA ASP A 171 -0.65 -22.52 -10.18
C ASP A 171 -1.03 -23.64 -11.16
N PRO A 172 -1.37 -23.33 -12.43
CA PRO A 172 -1.79 -24.33 -13.40
C PRO A 172 -0.70 -25.35 -13.77
N TYR A 173 0.57 -25.07 -13.48
CA TYR A 173 1.69 -25.96 -13.79
C TYR A 173 2.02 -26.93 -12.65
N LEU A 174 1.69 -26.55 -11.41
CA LEU A 174 2.01 -27.34 -10.22
C LEU A 174 0.80 -27.90 -9.50
N ASN A 175 -0.41 -27.43 -9.81
CA ASN A 175 -1.63 -27.99 -9.26
C ASN A 175 -1.80 -29.45 -9.70
N ARG A 176 -1.90 -30.34 -8.72
CA ARG A 176 -2.15 -31.78 -8.91
C ARG A 176 -3.40 -32.26 -8.16
N ASP A 177 -4.05 -31.36 -7.42
CA ASP A 177 -5.14 -31.69 -6.52
C ASP A 177 -6.46 -31.16 -7.07
N ASP A 178 -7.50 -31.98 -7.05
CA ASP A 178 -8.83 -31.58 -7.52
C ASP A 178 -9.56 -30.66 -6.52
N LEU A 179 -9.16 -30.67 -5.25
CA LEU A 179 -9.82 -29.94 -4.17
C LEU A 179 -8.84 -29.47 -3.09
N MET A 180 -8.88 -28.17 -2.78
CA MET A 180 -8.20 -27.60 -1.62
C MET A 180 -9.23 -26.86 -0.74
N ILE A 181 -9.28 -27.23 0.54
CA ILE A 181 -10.11 -26.55 1.53
C ILE A 181 -9.18 -25.73 2.43
N HIS A 182 -9.05 -24.43 2.10
CA HIS A 182 -8.29 -23.49 2.92
C HIS A 182 -8.96 -22.11 2.87
N PRO A 183 -9.06 -21.36 3.99
CA PRO A 183 -9.73 -20.06 4.04
C PRO A 183 -9.17 -19.04 3.03
N LEU A 184 -7.86 -19.13 2.76
CA LEU A 184 -7.17 -18.22 1.84
C LEU A 184 -7.29 -18.58 0.36
N VAL A 185 -7.99 -19.65 -0.03
CA VAL A 185 -8.12 -20.03 -1.46
C VAL A 185 -8.71 -18.90 -2.29
N VAL A 186 -9.77 -18.24 -1.81
CA VAL A 186 -10.43 -17.16 -2.54
C VAL A 186 -9.53 -15.91 -2.63
N PRO A 187 -8.98 -15.37 -1.52
CA PRO A 187 -8.01 -14.28 -1.59
C PRO A 187 -6.79 -14.56 -2.47
N CYS A 188 -6.19 -15.76 -2.36
CA CYS A 188 -5.04 -16.14 -3.17
C CYS A 188 -5.40 -16.24 -4.66
N LYS A 189 -6.59 -16.76 -5.01
CA LYS A 189 -7.07 -16.76 -6.41
C LYS A 189 -7.26 -15.36 -6.97
N GLN A 190 -7.76 -14.41 -6.17
CA GLN A 190 -7.89 -13.01 -6.60
C GLN A 190 -6.52 -12.37 -6.87
N ILE A 191 -5.55 -12.57 -5.98
CA ILE A 191 -4.18 -12.09 -6.18
C ILE A 191 -3.51 -12.78 -7.37
N TRP A 192 -3.69 -14.09 -7.54
CA TRP A 192 -3.21 -14.83 -8.71
C TRP A 192 -3.83 -14.30 -10.01
N SER A 193 -5.13 -14.00 -10.04
CA SER A 193 -5.78 -13.42 -11.21
C SER A 193 -5.20 -12.06 -11.59
N ARG A 194 -4.76 -11.26 -10.61
CA ARG A 194 -4.14 -9.94 -10.85
C ARG A 194 -2.69 -10.04 -11.33
N TYR A 195 -1.91 -10.99 -10.82
CA TYR A 195 -0.45 -11.00 -11.00
C TYR A 195 0.13 -12.31 -11.54
N GLY A 196 -0.51 -13.45 -11.28
CA GLY A 196 0.03 -14.79 -11.54
C GLY A 196 0.24 -15.12 -13.02
N ASN A 197 -0.58 -14.56 -13.91
CA ASN A 197 -0.44 -14.71 -15.37
C ASN A 197 0.22 -13.49 -16.04
N GLY A 198 0.65 -12.49 -15.25
CA GLY A 198 1.21 -11.24 -15.75
C GLY A 198 2.73 -11.29 -15.97
N ASN A 199 3.34 -10.15 -16.28
CA ASN A 199 4.80 -10.04 -16.32
C ASN A 199 5.38 -10.15 -14.88
N PRO A 200 6.24 -11.14 -14.58
CA PRO A 200 6.87 -11.28 -13.26
C PRO A 200 7.66 -10.05 -12.82
N GLU A 201 8.23 -9.27 -13.75
CA GLU A 201 8.95 -8.05 -13.44
C GLU A 201 8.03 -6.98 -12.83
N ASN A 202 6.78 -6.89 -13.29
CA ASN A 202 5.81 -5.94 -12.76
C ASN A 202 5.40 -6.31 -11.33
N LEU A 203 5.21 -7.60 -11.06
CA LEU A 203 4.94 -8.10 -9.72
C LEU A 203 6.14 -7.83 -8.81
N SER A 204 7.36 -8.16 -9.24
CA SER A 204 8.59 -7.94 -8.50
C SER A 204 8.82 -6.46 -8.18
N ALA A 205 8.58 -5.56 -9.14
CA ALA A 205 8.65 -4.12 -8.92
C ALA A 205 7.60 -3.63 -7.93
N THR A 206 6.36 -4.13 -8.04
CA THR A 206 5.27 -3.79 -7.12
C THR A 206 5.57 -4.27 -5.70
N ALA A 207 5.96 -5.53 -5.54
CA ALA A 207 6.34 -6.11 -4.26
C ALA A 207 7.53 -5.35 -3.64
N ALA A 208 8.54 -4.98 -4.44
CA ALA A 208 9.68 -4.19 -3.96
C ALA A 208 9.24 -2.83 -3.39
N GLN A 209 8.30 -2.13 -4.04
CA GLN A 209 7.77 -0.88 -3.52
C GLN A 209 6.92 -1.09 -2.25
N LEU A 210 6.09 -2.15 -2.22
CA LEU A 210 5.22 -2.46 -1.07
C LEU A 210 5.99 -2.83 0.20
N LYS A 211 7.21 -3.36 0.08
CA LYS A 211 8.10 -3.61 1.23
C LYS A 211 8.38 -2.35 2.05
N GLU A 212 8.34 -1.16 1.46
CA GLU A 212 8.51 0.12 2.16
C GLU A 212 7.39 0.41 3.17
N TYR A 213 6.24 -0.25 3.05
CA TYR A 213 5.14 -0.12 4.02
C TYR A 213 5.48 -0.75 5.38
N PHE A 214 6.31 -1.79 5.36
CA PHE A 214 6.61 -2.60 6.55
C PHE A 214 7.96 -2.25 7.21
N ARG A 215 8.74 -1.37 6.60
CA ARG A 215 9.99 -0.83 7.16
C ARG A 215 9.70 0.28 8.17
#